data_AF-A0A0K9N6H5-F1
#
_entry.id   AF-A0A0K9N6H5-F1
#
_cell.length_a   1.000
_cell.length_b   1.000
_cell.length_c   1.000
_cell.angle_alpha   90.00
_cell.angle_beta   90.00
_cell.angle_gamma   90.00
#
_symmetry.space_group_name_H-M   'P 1'
#
loop_
_entity.id
_entity.type
_entity.pdbx_description
1 polymer ?
#
loop_
_entity_poly.entity_id
_entity_poly.type
_entity_poly.pdbx_seq_one_letter_code
_entity_poly.pdbx_strand_id
1 'polypeptide(L)'
;MSVLKFETSQHPGEIDVNFDALKKQLSMKMDEYAGKVFTEESKKEAKSDLAELRKLKKSVHDRKIAVRDAYMIPYKQFEQKVIELQGMIDRPISYIDGQVKEFEERRVREKKSEIEAAYNEIVPESLYDYIPLETIFNPKWTNTTATMKSIRQDLTDISVTTSSDVNAISAMSSDKVDDALSLYMETRNLASAMKLIADYENRKAEILKKKEEEDAERREREIDVERERVRREERERIAAEERIRNEAKKSTADDIKSVDKAEAAPLSSRDSQTIVYTVVATPEEQQAIEMALTSLGVYFERKDV
;
A
#
# COMPACT_ATOMS: atom_id res chain seq x y z
N MET A 1 55.84 -31.63 -10.05
CA MET A 1 55.69 -32.20 -8.70
C MET A 1 56.00 -33.69 -8.78
N SER A 2 56.87 -34.19 -7.90
CA SER A 2 57.15 -35.63 -7.82
C SER A 2 55.88 -36.34 -7.34
N VAL A 3 55.41 -37.35 -8.06
CA VAL A 3 54.22 -38.11 -7.68
C VAL A 3 54.60 -39.04 -6.54
N LEU A 4 54.20 -38.70 -5.31
CA LEU A 4 54.34 -39.58 -4.15
C LEU A 4 53.44 -40.80 -4.35
N LYS A 5 54.02 -42.00 -4.30
CA LYS A 5 53.29 -43.28 -4.36
C LYS A 5 53.23 -43.90 -2.97
N PHE A 6 52.04 -44.26 -2.52
CA PHE A 6 51.83 -44.98 -1.26
C PHE A 6 51.90 -46.48 -1.54
N GLU A 7 53.09 -47.06 -1.41
CA GLU A 7 53.34 -48.48 -1.66
C GLU A 7 53.21 -49.30 -0.35
N THR A 8 52.43 -50.38 -0.40
CA THR A 8 52.24 -51.28 0.75
C THR A 8 52.43 -52.73 0.33
N SER A 9 53.30 -53.47 1.04
CA SER A 9 53.42 -54.93 0.92
C SER A 9 52.74 -55.59 2.11
N GLN A 10 51.73 -56.43 1.85
CA GLN A 10 51.02 -57.19 2.87
C GLN A 10 51.29 -58.68 2.66
N HIS A 11 51.67 -59.38 3.73
CA HIS A 11 51.76 -60.83 3.74
C HIS A 11 50.53 -61.43 4.45
N PRO A 12 50.02 -62.60 4.02
CA PRO A 12 48.98 -63.32 4.74
C PRO A 12 49.43 -63.61 6.16
N GLY A 13 48.60 -63.30 7.15
CA GLY A 13 48.89 -63.65 8.51
C GLY A 13 48.38 -65.05 8.82
N GLU A 14 49.31 -66.01 8.88
CA GLU A 14 49.03 -67.41 9.19
C GLU A 14 49.06 -67.63 10.71
N ILE A 15 48.05 -68.32 11.24
CA ILE A 15 47.96 -68.68 12.65
C ILE A 15 47.99 -70.20 12.75
N ASP A 16 49.16 -70.74 13.06
CA ASP A 16 49.35 -72.17 13.30
C ASP A 16 48.85 -72.54 14.71
N VAL A 17 47.90 -73.48 14.75
CA VAL A 17 47.33 -74.01 15.99
C VAL A 17 47.46 -75.53 15.96
N ASN A 18 47.87 -76.12 17.06
CA ASN A 18 47.89 -77.58 17.27
C ASN A 18 46.49 -78.16 17.48
N PHE A 19 45.52 -77.74 16.66
CA PHE A 19 44.10 -77.94 16.86
C PHE A 19 43.73 -79.43 16.96
N ASP A 20 44.28 -80.27 16.07
CA ASP A 20 43.97 -81.71 16.05
C ASP A 20 44.51 -82.43 17.29
N ALA A 21 45.73 -82.09 17.73
CA ALA A 21 46.31 -82.63 18.95
C ALA A 21 45.53 -82.19 20.19
N LEU A 22 45.15 -80.91 20.26
CA LEU A 22 44.42 -80.33 21.38
C LEU A 22 42.97 -80.85 21.45
N LYS A 23 42.33 -81.05 20.29
CA LYS A 23 41.00 -81.66 20.17
C LYS A 23 41.02 -83.11 20.66
N LYS A 24 42.03 -83.90 20.29
CA LYS A 24 42.17 -85.28 20.74
C LYS A 24 42.37 -85.36 22.27
N GLN A 25 43.20 -84.50 22.83
CA GLN A 25 43.41 -84.42 24.29
C GLN A 25 42.15 -83.95 25.04
N LEU A 26 41.42 -82.98 24.50
CA LEU A 26 40.14 -82.54 25.06
C LEU A 26 39.09 -83.65 25.02
N SER A 27 38.94 -84.36 23.90
CA SER A 27 38.01 -85.48 23.78
C SER A 27 38.30 -86.57 24.82
N MET A 28 39.56 -87.00 24.95
CA MET A 28 39.96 -87.98 25.97
C MET A 28 39.62 -87.52 27.40
N LYS A 29 39.90 -86.25 27.72
CA LYS A 29 39.54 -85.69 29.04
C LYS A 29 38.04 -85.52 29.24
N MET A 30 37.25 -85.29 28.19
CA MET A 30 35.80 -85.15 28.29
C MET A 30 35.10 -86.50 28.42
N ASP A 31 35.68 -87.57 27.85
CA ASP A 31 35.19 -88.95 27.97
C ASP A 31 35.22 -89.45 29.42
N GLU A 32 36.12 -88.95 30.27
CA GLU A 32 36.15 -89.22 31.72
C GLU A 32 34.88 -88.74 32.45
N TYR A 33 34.15 -87.78 31.86
CA TYR A 33 32.88 -87.27 32.36
C TYR A 33 31.67 -87.93 31.67
N ALA A 34 31.89 -88.68 30.58
CA ALA A 34 30.83 -89.37 29.86
C ALA A 34 30.35 -90.59 30.69
N GLY A 35 29.16 -90.47 31.29
CA GLY A 35 28.56 -91.52 32.12
C GLY A 35 28.86 -91.43 33.63
N LYS A 36 29.61 -90.41 34.08
CA LYS A 36 29.87 -90.16 35.51
C LYS A 36 28.60 -89.59 36.19
N VAL A 37 28.01 -90.34 37.13
CA VAL A 37 26.83 -89.91 37.92
C VAL A 37 27.31 -89.36 39.26
N PHE A 38 27.15 -88.06 39.48
CA PHE A 38 27.50 -87.43 40.75
C PHE A 38 26.39 -87.64 41.80
N THR A 39 26.76 -88.08 42.99
CA THR A 39 25.89 -88.34 44.15
C THR A 39 26.14 -87.28 45.24
N GLU A 40 25.38 -87.29 46.35
CA GLU A 40 25.59 -86.30 47.43
C GLU A 40 26.99 -86.34 48.04
N GLU A 41 27.60 -87.52 48.11
CA GLU A 41 28.96 -87.73 48.64
C GLU A 41 30.05 -87.21 47.70
N SER A 42 29.82 -87.21 46.37
CA SER A 42 30.78 -86.72 45.36
C SER A 42 30.56 -85.26 44.94
N LYS A 43 29.65 -84.53 45.62
CA LYS A 43 29.35 -83.11 45.36
C LYS A 43 30.56 -82.18 45.44
N LYS A 44 31.53 -82.49 46.30
CA LYS A 44 32.78 -81.71 46.43
C LYS A 44 33.68 -81.88 45.21
N GLU A 45 33.81 -83.11 44.72
CA GLU A 45 34.56 -83.46 43.51
C GLU A 45 33.91 -82.83 42.27
N ALA A 46 32.59 -82.96 42.12
CA ALA A 46 31.83 -82.35 41.04
C ALA A 46 32.04 -80.82 40.93
N LYS A 47 32.08 -80.12 42.07
CA LYS A 47 32.37 -78.68 42.12
C LYS A 47 33.81 -78.34 41.71
N SER A 48 34.77 -79.22 42.05
CA SER A 48 36.18 -79.07 41.67
C SER A 48 36.33 -79.24 40.16
N ASP A 49 35.82 -80.34 39.61
CA ASP A 49 35.88 -80.67 38.18
C ASP A 49 35.25 -79.55 37.33
N LEU A 50 34.08 -79.07 37.74
CA LEU A 50 33.39 -77.97 37.06
C LEU A 50 34.15 -76.64 37.14
N ALA A 51 34.87 -76.38 38.23
CA ALA A 51 35.76 -75.21 38.31
C ALA A 51 36.97 -75.35 37.37
N GLU A 52 37.55 -76.54 37.24
CA GLU A 52 38.66 -76.82 36.34
C GLU A 52 38.25 -76.71 34.87
N LEU A 53 37.11 -77.28 34.48
CA LEU A 53 36.55 -77.16 33.12
C LEU A 53 36.25 -75.71 32.75
N ARG A 54 35.71 -74.92 33.68
CA ARG A 54 35.49 -73.48 33.48
C ARG A 54 36.80 -72.71 33.31
N LYS A 55 37.83 -73.04 34.10
CA LYS A 55 39.18 -72.44 33.94
C LYS A 55 39.79 -72.79 32.59
N LEU A 56 39.69 -74.04 32.14
CA LEU A 56 40.19 -74.49 30.86
C LEU A 56 39.47 -73.82 29.68
N LYS A 57 38.14 -73.71 29.74
CA LYS A 57 37.34 -72.96 28.76
C LYS A 57 37.78 -71.49 28.69
N LYS A 58 38.02 -70.88 29.86
CA LYS A 58 38.50 -69.51 29.97
C LYS A 58 39.90 -69.36 29.35
N SER A 59 40.85 -70.26 29.62
CA SER A 59 42.21 -70.14 29.08
C SER A 59 42.27 -70.25 27.55
N VAL A 60 41.43 -71.10 26.94
CA VAL A 60 41.31 -71.17 25.46
C VAL A 60 40.77 -69.85 24.90
N HIS A 61 39.76 -69.28 25.56
CA HIS A 61 39.20 -67.99 25.17
C HIS A 61 40.20 -66.84 25.33
N ASP A 62 40.90 -66.78 26.47
CA ASP A 62 41.92 -65.76 26.76
C ASP A 62 43.09 -65.87 25.78
N ARG A 63 43.51 -67.10 25.40
CA ARG A 63 44.54 -67.30 24.38
C ARG A 63 44.08 -66.84 23.00
N LYS A 64 42.83 -67.11 22.61
CA LYS A 64 42.23 -66.57 21.38
C LYS A 64 42.27 -65.04 21.35
N ILE A 65 41.91 -64.39 22.46
CA ILE A 65 41.98 -62.93 22.58
C ILE A 65 43.42 -62.44 22.43
N ALA A 66 44.37 -63.04 23.16
CA ALA A 66 45.78 -62.66 23.10
C ALA A 66 46.37 -62.81 21.69
N VAL A 67 46.02 -63.87 20.96
CA VAL A 67 46.46 -64.08 19.57
C VAL A 67 45.86 -63.02 18.65
N ARG A 68 44.56 -62.71 18.75
CA ARG A 68 43.93 -61.60 18.01
C ARG A 68 44.63 -60.27 18.29
N ASP A 69 44.87 -59.97 19.55
CA ASP A 69 45.46 -58.70 19.95
C ASP A 69 46.88 -58.57 19.40
N ALA A 70 47.69 -59.64 19.50
CA ALA A 70 49.02 -59.70 18.91
C ALA A 70 48.99 -59.56 17.37
N TYR A 71 48.05 -60.24 16.71
CA TYR A 71 47.86 -60.16 15.26
C TYR A 71 47.43 -58.75 14.80
N MET A 72 46.68 -58.03 15.64
CA MET A 72 46.20 -56.68 15.34
C MET A 72 47.25 -55.59 15.62
N ILE A 73 48.34 -55.90 16.34
CA ILE A 73 49.41 -54.91 16.62
C ILE A 73 50.03 -54.36 15.33
N PRO A 74 50.48 -55.17 14.34
CA PRO A 74 51.04 -54.65 13.10
C PRO A 74 50.05 -53.78 12.31
N TYR A 75 48.78 -54.17 12.29
CA TYR A 75 47.72 -53.39 11.66
C TYR A 75 47.53 -52.03 12.34
N LYS A 76 47.40 -51.99 13.67
CA LYS A 76 47.26 -50.75 14.44
C LYS A 76 48.48 -49.83 14.28
N GLN A 77 49.68 -50.39 14.19
CA GLN A 77 50.89 -49.61 13.93
C GLN A 77 50.90 -49.03 12.51
N PHE A 78 50.45 -49.80 11.51
CA PHE A 78 50.27 -49.30 10.15
C PHE A 78 49.21 -48.19 10.10
N GLU A 79 48.04 -48.41 10.71
CA GLU A 79 46.95 -47.44 10.83
C GLU A 79 47.44 -46.14 11.48
N GLN A 80 48.16 -46.21 12.59
CA GLN A 80 48.75 -45.03 13.24
C GLN A 80 49.71 -44.27 12.30
N LYS A 81 50.57 -44.97 11.57
CA LYS A 81 51.47 -44.33 10.59
C LYS A 81 50.71 -43.69 9.43
N VAL A 82 49.63 -44.32 8.97
CA VAL A 82 48.76 -43.74 7.93
C VAL A 82 48.07 -42.47 8.45
N ILE A 83 47.55 -42.49 9.67
CA ILE A 83 46.94 -41.32 10.32
C ILE A 83 47.97 -40.19 10.46
N GLU A 84 49.21 -40.51 10.83
CA GLU A 84 50.29 -39.53 10.89
C GLU A 84 50.57 -38.90 9.52
N LEU A 85 50.68 -39.71 8.46
CA LEU A 85 50.84 -39.23 7.09
C LEU A 85 49.67 -38.37 6.62
N GLN A 86 48.43 -38.75 6.95
CA GLN A 86 47.24 -37.93 6.68
C GLN A 86 47.31 -36.59 7.40
N GLY A 87 47.67 -36.58 8.69
CA GLY A 87 47.83 -35.34 9.46
C GLY A 87 48.90 -34.40 8.88
N MET A 88 49.99 -34.95 8.32
CA MET A 88 51.00 -34.14 7.62
C MET A 88 50.44 -33.48 6.34
N ILE A 89 49.47 -34.11 5.68
CA ILE A 89 48.80 -33.58 4.47
C ILE A 89 47.68 -32.59 4.83
N ASP A 90 46.91 -32.87 5.87
CA ASP A 90 45.77 -32.03 6.29
C ASP A 90 46.22 -30.66 6.79
N ARG A 91 47.41 -30.57 7.39
CA ARG A 91 47.98 -29.31 7.90
C ARG A 91 48.18 -28.26 6.80
N PRO A 92 48.92 -28.51 5.70
CA PRO A 92 49.03 -27.56 4.61
C PRO A 92 47.71 -27.33 3.88
N ILE A 93 46.82 -28.33 3.76
CA ILE A 93 45.47 -28.14 3.19
C ILE A 93 44.70 -27.07 3.98
N SER A 94 44.63 -27.23 5.30
CA SER A 94 43.91 -26.29 6.18
C SER A 94 44.53 -24.89 6.16
N TYR A 95 45.87 -24.81 6.10
CA TYR A 95 46.58 -23.54 6.01
C TYR A 95 46.32 -22.81 4.68
N ILE A 96 46.25 -23.54 3.57
CA ILE A 96 45.95 -22.96 2.25
C ILE A 96 44.48 -22.56 2.17
N ASP A 97 43.55 -23.41 2.61
CA ASP A 97 42.11 -23.10 2.64
C ASP A 97 41.81 -21.85 3.48
N GLY A 98 42.45 -21.73 4.64
CA GLY A 98 42.37 -20.54 5.49
C GLY A 98 42.82 -19.28 4.76
N GLN A 99 43.99 -19.32 4.12
CA GLN A 99 44.48 -18.18 3.34
C GLN A 99 43.57 -17.82 2.17
N VAL A 100 43.04 -18.81 1.44
CA VAL A 100 42.12 -18.57 0.31
C VAL A 100 40.85 -17.88 0.80
N LYS A 101 40.30 -18.31 1.94
CA LYS A 101 39.14 -17.65 2.58
C LYS A 101 39.46 -16.22 3.00
N GLU A 102 40.59 -15.98 3.65
CA GLU A 102 41.02 -14.63 4.04
C GLU A 102 41.20 -13.71 2.82
N PHE A 103 41.78 -14.21 1.73
CA PHE A 103 41.92 -13.45 0.49
C PHE A 103 40.55 -13.09 -0.10
N GLU A 104 39.60 -14.02 -0.10
CA GLU A 104 38.26 -13.78 -0.64
C GLU A 104 37.45 -12.81 0.25
N GLU A 105 37.52 -12.96 1.57
CA GLU A 105 36.90 -12.03 2.52
C GLU A 105 37.49 -10.62 2.40
N ARG A 106 38.81 -10.51 2.27
CA ARG A 106 39.48 -9.24 2.04
C ARG A 106 39.06 -8.62 0.71
N ARG A 107 39.04 -9.41 -0.38
CA ARG A 107 38.56 -8.98 -1.69
C ARG A 107 37.15 -8.41 -1.61
N VAL A 108 36.22 -9.12 -0.95
CA VAL A 108 34.83 -8.67 -0.80
C VAL A 108 34.76 -7.40 0.05
N ARG A 109 35.55 -7.29 1.12
CA ARG A 109 35.59 -6.10 1.98
C ARG A 109 36.12 -4.88 1.25
N GLU A 110 37.25 -5.01 0.56
CA GLU A 110 37.83 -3.96 -0.29
C GLU A 110 36.82 -3.55 -1.36
N LYS A 111 36.15 -4.51 -2.00
CA LYS A 111 35.12 -4.23 -3.00
C LYS A 111 33.94 -3.44 -2.43
N LYS A 112 33.46 -3.79 -1.23
CA LYS A 112 32.40 -3.03 -0.55
C LYS A 112 32.84 -1.60 -0.23
N SER A 113 34.08 -1.42 0.21
CA SER A 113 34.63 -0.08 0.46
C SER A 113 34.74 0.74 -0.84
N GLU A 114 35.14 0.13 -1.96
CA GLU A 114 35.12 0.79 -3.27
C GLU A 114 33.71 1.18 -3.72
N ILE A 115 32.72 0.32 -3.46
CA ILE A 115 31.30 0.58 -3.75
C ILE A 115 30.79 1.75 -2.90
N GLU A 116 31.10 1.76 -1.61
CA GLU A 116 30.73 2.83 -0.69
C GLU A 116 31.35 4.17 -1.11
N ALA A 117 32.63 4.18 -1.46
CA ALA A 117 33.28 5.37 -2.00
C ALA A 117 32.62 5.84 -3.32
N ALA A 118 32.30 4.91 -4.22
CA ALA A 118 31.61 5.24 -5.47
C ALA A 118 30.19 5.76 -5.24
N TYR A 119 29.47 5.22 -4.26
CA TYR A 119 28.14 5.71 -3.85
C TYR A 119 28.24 7.15 -3.36
N ASN A 120 29.16 7.44 -2.44
CA ASN A 120 29.35 8.78 -1.90
C ASN A 120 29.79 9.80 -2.96
N GLU A 121 30.51 9.36 -4.00
CA GLU A 121 30.92 10.20 -5.13
C GLU A 121 29.78 10.49 -6.12
N ILE A 122 28.94 9.49 -6.41
CA ILE A 122 27.93 9.54 -7.49
C ILE A 122 26.58 10.03 -6.99
N VAL A 123 26.20 9.64 -5.77
CA VAL A 123 24.89 9.95 -5.19
C VAL A 123 25.00 11.26 -4.40
N PRO A 124 24.22 12.30 -4.76
CA PRO A 124 24.16 13.54 -3.98
C PRO A 124 23.61 13.28 -2.57
N GLU A 125 24.12 14.01 -1.58
CA GLU A 125 23.66 13.91 -0.18
C GLU A 125 22.14 14.10 -0.04
N SER A 126 21.53 14.96 -0.87
CA SER A 126 20.08 15.19 -0.86
C SER A 126 19.25 13.95 -1.23
N LEU A 127 19.87 12.90 -1.77
CA LEU A 127 19.21 11.65 -2.12
C LEU A 127 19.50 10.51 -1.13
N TYR A 128 20.35 10.73 -0.11
CA TYR A 128 20.74 9.66 0.82
C TYR A 128 19.55 9.07 1.58
N ASP A 129 18.57 9.88 1.95
CA ASP A 129 17.36 9.41 2.62
C ASP A 129 16.47 8.56 1.69
N TYR A 130 16.49 8.83 0.38
CA TYR A 130 15.68 8.12 -0.61
C TYR A 130 16.32 6.82 -1.08
N ILE A 131 17.65 6.81 -1.22
CA ILE A 131 18.41 5.67 -1.74
C ILE A 131 19.63 5.34 -0.88
N PRO A 132 19.46 5.01 0.41
CA PRO A 132 20.59 4.63 1.27
C PRO A 132 21.26 3.36 0.72
N LEU A 133 22.58 3.31 0.76
CA LEU A 133 23.37 2.26 0.10
C LEU A 133 22.92 0.86 0.51
N GLU A 134 22.62 0.63 1.78
CA GLU A 134 22.18 -0.66 2.33
C GLU A 134 20.93 -1.20 1.63
N THR A 135 20.08 -0.30 1.13
CA THR A 135 18.82 -0.66 0.51
C THR A 135 18.90 -0.85 -1.00
N ILE A 136 19.79 -0.11 -1.68
CA ILE A 136 20.02 -0.25 -3.12
C ILE A 136 21.13 -1.25 -3.45
N PHE A 137 21.88 -1.72 -2.43
CA PHE A 137 23.01 -2.61 -2.61
C PHE A 137 22.60 -3.91 -3.30
N ASN A 138 23.24 -4.20 -4.43
CA ASN A 138 23.03 -5.45 -5.14
C ASN A 138 24.10 -6.49 -4.72
N PRO A 139 23.71 -7.66 -4.16
CA PRO A 139 24.67 -8.70 -3.77
C PRO A 139 25.58 -9.17 -4.91
N LYS A 140 25.16 -9.01 -6.17
CA LYS A 140 25.98 -9.34 -7.34
C LYS A 140 27.18 -8.42 -7.52
N TRP A 141 27.19 -7.22 -6.94
CA TRP A 141 28.30 -6.27 -7.05
C TRP A 141 29.59 -6.76 -6.39
N THR A 142 29.51 -7.68 -5.42
CA THR A 142 30.69 -8.28 -4.79
C THR A 142 31.25 -9.49 -5.55
N ASN A 143 30.56 -9.95 -6.60
CA ASN A 143 31.03 -11.06 -7.42
C ASN A 143 32.31 -10.68 -8.18
N THR A 144 33.19 -11.65 -8.41
CA THR A 144 34.46 -11.46 -9.15
C THR A 144 34.25 -10.91 -10.56
N THR A 145 33.11 -11.23 -11.19
CA THR A 145 32.77 -10.75 -12.54
C THR A 145 32.23 -9.32 -12.59
N ALA A 146 31.83 -8.75 -11.44
CA ALA A 146 31.27 -7.40 -11.38
C ALA A 146 32.39 -6.35 -11.40
N THR A 147 32.40 -5.53 -12.46
CA THR A 147 33.40 -4.47 -12.63
C THR A 147 32.97 -3.20 -11.89
N MET A 148 33.92 -2.38 -11.42
CA MET A 148 33.57 -1.06 -10.86
C MET A 148 32.85 -0.17 -11.89
N LYS A 149 33.14 -0.33 -13.18
CA LYS A 149 32.47 0.40 -14.24
C LYS A 149 30.96 0.10 -14.28
N SER A 150 30.58 -1.18 -14.27
CA SER A 150 29.15 -1.57 -14.27
C SER A 150 28.45 -1.15 -12.99
N ILE A 151 29.11 -1.28 -11.84
CA ILE A 151 28.56 -0.85 -10.54
C ILE A 151 28.31 0.66 -10.52
N ARG A 152 29.28 1.46 -11.00
CA ARG A 152 29.13 2.93 -11.09
C ARG A 152 28.00 3.32 -12.05
N GLN A 153 27.82 2.59 -13.14
CA GLN A 153 26.68 2.81 -14.04
C GLN A 153 25.36 2.52 -13.32
N ASP A 154 25.23 1.37 -12.65
CA ASP A 154 24.02 1.02 -11.88
C ASP A 154 23.70 2.11 -10.84
N LEU A 155 24.70 2.58 -10.08
CA LEU A 155 24.55 3.66 -9.10
C LEU A 155 24.10 4.98 -9.75
N THR A 156 24.67 5.30 -10.91
CA THR A 156 24.31 6.52 -11.66
C THR A 156 22.87 6.43 -12.14
N ASP A 157 22.46 5.29 -12.70
CA ASP A 157 21.10 5.09 -13.21
C ASP A 157 20.06 5.20 -12.08
N ILE A 158 20.36 4.63 -10.92
CA ILE A 158 19.53 4.75 -9.72
C ILE A 158 19.46 6.22 -9.27
N SER A 159 20.61 6.90 -9.14
CA SER A 159 20.69 8.31 -8.73
C SER A 159 19.90 9.24 -9.65
N VAL A 160 20.06 9.08 -10.97
CA VAL A 160 19.35 9.87 -11.99
C VAL A 160 17.85 9.61 -11.94
N THR A 161 17.43 8.35 -11.84
CA THR A 161 16.00 7.99 -11.76
C THR A 161 15.36 8.57 -10.51
N THR A 162 15.99 8.39 -9.34
CA THR A 162 15.50 8.93 -8.07
C THR A 162 15.45 10.45 -8.09
N SER A 163 16.47 11.11 -8.62
CA SER A 163 16.47 12.57 -8.78
C SER A 163 15.31 13.05 -9.67
N SER A 164 15.09 12.37 -10.81
CA SER A 164 13.99 12.68 -11.72
C SER A 164 12.62 12.52 -11.03
N ASP A 165 12.43 11.44 -10.29
CA ASP A 165 11.19 11.14 -9.58
C ASP A 165 10.91 12.16 -8.47
N VAL A 166 11.91 12.46 -7.63
CA VAL A 166 11.79 13.47 -6.55
C VAL A 166 11.49 14.84 -7.15
N ASN A 167 12.15 15.23 -8.24
CA ASN A 167 11.85 16.48 -8.93
C ASN A 167 10.44 16.50 -9.52
N ALA A 168 9.97 15.38 -10.09
CA ALA A 168 8.62 15.28 -10.63
C ALA A 168 7.54 15.42 -9.54
N ILE A 169 7.75 14.80 -8.37
CA ILE A 169 6.85 14.94 -7.22
C ILE A 169 6.88 16.37 -6.68
N SER A 170 8.08 16.94 -6.51
CA SER A 170 8.28 18.29 -5.96
C SER A 170 7.75 19.40 -6.87
N ALA A 171 7.75 19.17 -8.20
CA ALA A 171 7.21 20.12 -9.17
C ALA A 171 5.68 20.16 -9.20
N MET A 172 4.99 19.26 -8.48
CA MET A 172 3.54 19.25 -8.45
C MET A 172 3.04 20.34 -7.49
N SER A 173 2.19 21.24 -7.96
CA SER A 173 1.61 22.31 -7.14
C SER A 173 0.47 21.81 -6.24
N SER A 174 0.78 20.94 -5.27
CA SER A 174 -0.20 20.34 -4.35
C SER A 174 0.21 20.50 -2.88
N ASP A 175 -0.79 20.58 -1.99
CA ASP A 175 -0.58 20.58 -0.52
C ASP A 175 -0.06 19.22 0.00
N LYS A 176 0.00 18.20 -0.87
CA LYS A 176 0.36 16.82 -0.54
C LYS A 176 1.71 16.35 -1.08
N VAL A 177 2.54 17.29 -1.54
CA VAL A 177 3.90 16.98 -2.03
C VAL A 177 4.74 16.31 -0.95
N ASP A 178 4.78 16.84 0.28
CA ASP A 178 5.60 16.28 1.37
C ASP A 178 5.16 14.86 1.77
N ASP A 179 3.85 14.62 1.83
CA ASP A 179 3.27 13.29 2.09
C ASP A 179 3.64 12.31 0.96
N ALA A 180 3.62 12.77 -0.29
CA ALA A 180 3.99 11.97 -1.45
C ALA A 180 5.50 11.67 -1.54
N LEU A 181 6.35 12.63 -1.15
CA LEU A 181 7.80 12.42 -1.04
C LEU A 181 8.13 11.40 0.06
N SER A 182 7.42 11.48 1.19
CA SER A 182 7.56 10.50 2.27
C SER A 182 7.15 9.09 1.80
N LEU A 183 6.02 8.97 1.10
CA LEU A 183 5.59 7.70 0.51
C LEU A 183 6.59 7.19 -0.55
N TYR A 184 7.17 8.08 -1.35
CA TYR A 184 8.20 7.73 -2.31
C TYR A 184 9.50 7.26 -1.62
N MET A 185 9.88 7.86 -0.48
CA MET A 185 11.05 7.41 0.30
C MET A 185 10.88 5.96 0.78
N GLU A 186 9.68 5.60 1.24
CA GLU A 186 9.37 4.24 1.70
C GLU A 186 9.30 3.22 0.55
N THR A 187 8.64 3.59 -0.55
CA THR A 187 8.26 2.64 -1.63
C THR A 187 9.14 2.70 -2.87
N ARG A 188 9.86 3.81 -3.07
CA ARG A 188 10.60 4.17 -4.30
C ARG A 188 9.76 3.99 -5.56
N ASN A 189 8.46 4.28 -5.44
CA ASN A 189 7.49 4.08 -6.50
C ASN A 189 6.81 5.40 -6.85
N LEU A 190 7.24 6.01 -7.96
CA LEU A 190 6.70 7.28 -8.44
C LEU A 190 5.19 7.21 -8.67
N ALA A 191 4.68 6.11 -9.22
CA ALA A 191 3.26 5.96 -9.52
C ALA A 191 2.38 6.00 -8.25
N SER A 192 2.87 5.45 -7.14
CA SER A 192 2.17 5.48 -5.86
C SER A 192 2.11 6.90 -5.28
N ALA A 193 3.22 7.63 -5.35
CA ALA A 193 3.29 9.04 -4.93
C ALA A 193 2.41 9.95 -5.81
N MET A 194 2.47 9.80 -7.13
CA MET A 194 1.62 10.54 -8.07
C MET A 194 0.13 10.28 -7.85
N LYS A 195 -0.24 9.03 -7.57
CA LYS A 195 -1.63 8.67 -7.29
C LYS A 195 -2.15 9.35 -6.03
N LEU A 196 -1.34 9.43 -4.96
CA LEU A 196 -1.71 10.11 -3.73
C LEU A 196 -2.08 11.57 -3.99
N ILE A 197 -1.26 12.27 -4.77
CA ILE A 197 -1.50 13.67 -5.10
C ILE A 197 -2.72 13.81 -6.02
N ALA A 198 -2.83 12.97 -7.06
CA ALA A 198 -3.97 12.99 -7.97
C ALA A 198 -5.30 12.76 -7.23
N ASP A 199 -5.36 11.79 -6.32
CA ASP A 199 -6.54 11.50 -5.51
C ASP A 199 -6.93 12.69 -4.61
N TYR A 200 -5.94 13.41 -4.06
CA TYR A 200 -6.20 14.61 -3.26
C TYR A 200 -6.72 15.78 -4.10
N GLU A 201 -6.06 16.10 -5.21
CA GLU A 201 -6.45 17.21 -6.08
C GLU A 201 -7.83 16.98 -6.72
N ASN A 202 -8.15 15.74 -7.10
CA ASN A 202 -9.47 15.38 -7.61
C ASN A 202 -10.55 15.63 -6.55
N ARG A 203 -10.34 15.21 -5.30
CA ARG A 203 -11.29 15.47 -4.20
C ARG A 203 -11.43 16.96 -3.91
N LYS A 204 -10.32 17.72 -3.93
CA LYS A 204 -10.32 19.18 -3.73
C LYS A 204 -11.13 19.89 -4.83
N ALA A 205 -10.94 19.48 -6.08
CA ALA A 205 -11.69 20.01 -7.23
C ALA A 205 -13.19 19.67 -7.15
N GLU A 206 -13.55 18.44 -6.78
CA GLU A 206 -14.95 18.04 -6.58
C GLU A 206 -15.64 18.88 -5.48
N ILE A 207 -14.96 19.11 -4.36
CA ILE A 207 -15.48 19.94 -3.26
C ILE A 207 -15.67 21.39 -3.72
N LEU A 208 -14.70 21.94 -4.47
CA LEU A 208 -14.79 23.32 -4.96
C LEU A 208 -15.95 23.47 -5.96
N LYS A 209 -16.05 22.56 -6.93
CA LYS A 209 -17.13 22.55 -7.92
C LYS A 209 -18.49 22.47 -7.26
N LYS A 210 -18.66 21.59 -6.27
CA LYS A 210 -19.92 21.48 -5.53
C LYS A 210 -20.28 22.77 -4.78
N LYS A 211 -19.31 23.45 -4.18
CA LYS A 211 -19.54 24.74 -3.53
C LYS A 211 -19.93 25.83 -4.54
N GLU A 212 -19.28 25.87 -5.70
CA GLU A 212 -19.61 26.82 -6.77
C GLU A 212 -21.02 26.60 -7.32
N GLU A 213 -21.44 25.34 -7.49
CA GLU A 213 -22.80 24.95 -7.87
C GLU A 213 -23.82 25.38 -6.81
N GLU A 214 -23.57 25.07 -5.53
CA GLU A 214 -24.44 25.47 -4.40
C GLU A 214 -24.59 27.00 -4.29
N ASP A 215 -23.50 27.76 -4.49
CA ASP A 215 -23.51 29.21 -4.48
C ASP A 215 -24.20 29.82 -5.71
N ALA A 216 -24.05 29.19 -6.89
CA ALA A 216 -24.77 29.60 -8.10
C ALA A 216 -26.29 29.39 -7.94
N GLU A 217 -26.71 28.23 -7.42
CA GLU A 217 -28.12 27.94 -7.13
C GLU A 217 -28.69 28.88 -6.06
N ARG A 218 -27.89 29.29 -5.07
CA ARG A 218 -28.30 30.30 -4.09
C ARG A 218 -28.54 31.65 -4.75
N ARG A 219 -27.60 32.13 -5.57
CA ARG A 219 -27.73 33.41 -6.30
C ARG A 219 -28.92 33.39 -7.26
N GLU A 220 -29.15 32.29 -7.95
CA GLU A 220 -30.30 32.14 -8.85
C GLU A 220 -31.62 32.23 -8.08
N ARG A 221 -31.73 31.54 -6.93
CA ARG A 221 -32.90 31.64 -6.05
C ARG A 221 -33.14 33.06 -5.53
N GLU A 222 -32.08 33.77 -5.15
CA GLU A 222 -32.18 35.18 -4.71
C GLU A 222 -32.67 36.09 -5.84
N ILE A 223 -32.16 35.91 -7.06
CA ILE A 223 -32.60 36.64 -8.25
C ILE A 223 -34.07 36.34 -8.57
N ASP A 224 -34.50 35.08 -8.47
CA ASP A 224 -35.87 34.70 -8.75
C ASP A 224 -36.86 35.24 -7.71
N VAL A 225 -36.49 35.23 -6.43
CA VAL A 225 -37.27 35.86 -5.34
C VAL A 225 -37.41 37.37 -5.59
N GLU A 226 -36.33 38.05 -5.97
CA GLU A 226 -36.36 39.48 -6.29
C GLU A 226 -37.23 39.77 -7.53
N ARG A 227 -37.10 38.97 -8.60
CA ARG A 227 -37.95 39.07 -9.79
C ARG A 227 -39.42 38.86 -9.45
N GLU A 228 -39.74 37.92 -8.57
CA GLU A 228 -41.12 37.68 -8.14
C GLU A 228 -41.66 38.86 -7.32
N ARG A 229 -40.83 39.45 -6.44
CA ARG A 229 -41.18 40.66 -5.69
C ARG A 229 -41.50 41.83 -6.63
N VAL A 230 -40.62 42.13 -7.58
CA VAL A 230 -40.81 43.20 -8.57
C VAL A 230 -42.09 42.97 -9.39
N ARG A 231 -42.34 41.73 -9.85
CA ARG A 231 -43.58 41.39 -10.57
C ARG A 231 -44.83 41.58 -9.72
N ARG A 232 -44.78 41.27 -8.42
CA ARG A 232 -45.91 41.49 -7.51
C ARG A 232 -46.15 42.99 -7.32
N GLU A 233 -45.12 43.77 -7.04
CA GLU A 233 -45.20 45.23 -6.88
C GLU A 233 -45.73 45.92 -8.15
N GLU A 234 -45.28 45.48 -9.33
CA GLU A 234 -45.79 45.99 -10.62
C GLU A 234 -47.28 45.66 -10.81
N ARG A 235 -47.71 44.42 -10.51
CA ARG A 235 -49.13 44.03 -10.56
C ARG A 235 -49.99 44.84 -9.59
N GLU A 236 -49.49 45.08 -8.37
CA GLU A 236 -50.18 45.90 -7.37
C GLU A 236 -50.29 47.36 -7.81
N ARG A 237 -49.24 47.93 -8.41
CA ARG A 237 -49.28 49.27 -8.99
C ARG A 237 -50.28 49.39 -10.14
N ILE A 238 -50.27 48.44 -11.09
CA ILE A 238 -51.22 48.43 -12.21
C ILE A 238 -52.65 48.32 -11.69
N ALA A 239 -52.92 47.41 -10.73
CA ALA A 239 -54.24 47.25 -10.14
C ALA A 239 -54.69 48.50 -9.38
N ALA A 240 -53.79 49.18 -8.65
CA ALA A 240 -54.08 50.43 -7.98
C ALA A 240 -54.40 51.56 -8.97
N GLU A 241 -53.61 51.69 -10.04
CA GLU A 241 -53.84 52.67 -11.10
C GLU A 241 -55.16 52.43 -11.83
N GLU A 242 -55.50 51.17 -12.10
CA GLU A 242 -56.77 50.80 -12.72
C GLU A 242 -57.97 51.09 -11.80
N ARG A 243 -57.83 50.87 -10.48
CA ARG A 243 -58.85 51.26 -9.49
C ARG A 243 -59.06 52.77 -9.47
N ILE A 244 -57.99 53.56 -9.42
CA ILE A 244 -58.06 55.03 -9.45
C ILE A 244 -58.71 55.50 -10.76
N ARG A 245 -58.33 54.92 -11.90
CA ARG A 245 -58.93 55.26 -13.20
C ARG A 245 -60.41 54.91 -13.26
N ASN A 246 -60.81 53.76 -12.73
CA ASN A 246 -62.21 53.34 -12.70
C ASN A 246 -63.04 54.19 -11.73
N GLU A 247 -62.50 54.55 -10.56
CA GLU A 247 -63.12 55.48 -9.62
C GLU A 247 -63.26 56.87 -10.23
N ALA A 248 -62.22 57.39 -10.90
CA ALA A 248 -62.29 58.67 -11.60
C ALA A 248 -63.35 58.65 -12.71
N LYS A 249 -63.37 57.62 -13.57
CA LYS A 249 -64.42 57.45 -14.59
C LYS A 249 -65.82 57.39 -13.98
N LYS A 250 -65.97 56.70 -12.84
CA LYS A 250 -67.25 56.61 -12.13
C LYS A 250 -67.65 57.95 -11.55
N SER A 251 -66.73 58.69 -10.93
CA SER A 251 -66.95 60.05 -10.43
C SER A 251 -67.36 60.98 -11.55
N THR A 252 -66.65 61.00 -12.69
CA THR A 252 -67.02 61.82 -13.84
C THR A 252 -68.39 61.41 -14.40
N ALA A 253 -68.70 60.12 -14.46
CA ALA A 253 -70.03 59.66 -14.89
C ALA A 253 -71.14 60.04 -13.91
N ASP A 254 -70.88 60.01 -12.60
CA ASP A 254 -71.80 60.43 -11.55
C ASP A 254 -71.98 61.97 -11.58
N ASP A 255 -70.91 62.73 -11.85
CA ASP A 255 -70.95 64.18 -12.04
C ASP A 255 -71.72 64.58 -13.30
N ILE A 256 -71.56 63.87 -14.42
CA ILE A 256 -72.34 64.13 -15.65
C ILE A 256 -73.84 63.85 -15.43
N LYS A 257 -74.17 62.84 -14.60
CA LYS A 257 -75.55 62.44 -14.31
C LYS A 257 -76.21 63.27 -13.21
N SER A 258 -75.44 64.00 -12.41
CA SER A 258 -76.00 64.88 -11.39
C SER A 258 -76.56 66.15 -12.03
N VAL A 259 -77.45 66.83 -11.31
CA VAL A 259 -77.95 68.17 -11.62
C VAL A 259 -78.00 68.94 -10.30
N ASP A 260 -77.70 70.23 -10.33
CA ASP A 260 -77.84 71.15 -9.22
C ASP A 260 -79.32 71.29 -8.85
N LYS A 261 -79.68 70.61 -7.76
CA LYS A 261 -81.05 70.55 -7.28
C LYS A 261 -81.56 71.89 -6.74
N ALA A 262 -80.68 72.80 -6.32
CA ALA A 262 -81.09 74.09 -5.78
C ALA A 262 -81.48 75.05 -6.90
N GLU A 263 -80.72 75.08 -7.99
CA GLU A 263 -81.03 75.88 -9.17
C GLU A 263 -82.14 75.28 -10.04
N ALA A 264 -82.27 73.96 -10.07
CA ALA A 264 -83.38 73.28 -10.77
C ALA A 264 -84.73 73.39 -10.04
N ALA A 265 -84.74 73.65 -8.73
CA ALA A 265 -85.94 73.70 -7.90
C ALA A 265 -87.09 74.61 -8.39
N PRO A 266 -86.84 75.81 -8.96
CA PRO A 266 -87.91 76.70 -9.43
C PRO A 266 -88.63 76.18 -10.67
N LEU A 267 -87.98 75.28 -11.43
CA LEU A 267 -88.44 74.79 -12.73
C LEU A 267 -88.69 73.28 -12.75
N SER A 268 -88.62 72.61 -11.59
CA SER A 268 -88.84 71.17 -11.44
C SER A 268 -90.05 70.83 -10.56
N SER A 269 -90.64 69.66 -10.79
CA SER A 269 -91.82 69.15 -10.09
C SER A 269 -91.58 67.72 -9.58
N ARG A 270 -92.55 67.15 -8.85
CA ARG A 270 -92.41 65.81 -8.25
C ARG A 270 -92.21 64.68 -9.27
N ASP A 271 -92.69 64.88 -10.50
CA ASP A 271 -92.62 63.90 -11.59
C ASP A 271 -91.52 64.24 -12.62
N SER A 272 -90.68 65.25 -12.36
CA SER A 272 -89.58 65.65 -13.24
C SER A 272 -88.50 64.56 -13.31
N GLN A 273 -88.00 64.31 -14.53
CA GLN A 273 -86.97 63.30 -14.81
C GLN A 273 -85.67 63.97 -15.24
N THR A 274 -84.54 63.49 -14.71
CA THR A 274 -83.21 63.88 -15.20
C THR A 274 -82.80 62.97 -16.35
N ILE A 275 -82.56 63.56 -17.52
CA ILE A 275 -82.15 62.85 -18.73
C ILE A 275 -80.89 63.53 -19.27
N VAL A 276 -79.90 62.75 -19.68
CA VAL A 276 -78.67 63.26 -20.32
C VAL A 276 -78.83 63.17 -21.83
N TYR A 277 -78.65 64.31 -22.53
CA TYR A 277 -78.68 64.39 -23.99
C TYR A 277 -77.27 64.63 -24.54
N THR A 278 -76.94 63.95 -25.64
CA THR A 278 -75.72 64.25 -26.42
C THR A 278 -76.10 65.13 -27.60
N VAL A 279 -75.49 66.30 -27.71
CA VAL A 279 -75.81 67.29 -28.75
C VAL A 279 -74.55 67.59 -29.57
N VAL A 280 -74.67 67.48 -30.89
CA VAL A 280 -73.63 67.91 -31.84
C VAL A 280 -74.21 69.09 -32.61
N ALA A 281 -73.68 70.28 -32.35
CA ALA A 281 -74.21 71.54 -32.86
C ALA A 281 -73.08 72.57 -32.94
N THR A 282 -73.18 73.51 -33.87
CA THR A 282 -72.32 74.70 -33.91
C THR A 282 -72.59 75.62 -32.71
N PRO A 283 -71.68 76.55 -32.35
CA PRO A 283 -71.91 77.45 -31.22
C PRO A 283 -73.22 78.25 -31.32
N GLU A 284 -73.59 78.66 -32.54
CA GLU A 284 -74.85 79.36 -32.82
C GLU A 284 -76.06 78.45 -32.60
N GLU A 285 -75.99 77.20 -33.05
CA GLU A 285 -77.04 76.20 -32.83
C GLU A 285 -77.16 75.78 -31.36
N GLN A 286 -76.05 75.69 -30.63
CA GLN A 286 -76.05 75.43 -29.17
C GLN A 286 -76.79 76.54 -28.44
N GLN A 287 -76.45 77.79 -28.73
CA GLN A 287 -77.12 78.95 -28.13
C GLN A 287 -78.62 78.96 -28.45
N ALA A 288 -79.00 78.59 -29.68
CA ALA A 288 -80.39 78.46 -30.06
C ALA A 288 -81.13 77.36 -29.28
N ILE A 289 -80.50 76.21 -29.05
CA ILE A 289 -81.05 75.11 -28.24
C ILE A 289 -81.19 75.52 -26.77
N GLU A 290 -80.17 76.15 -26.19
CA GLU A 290 -80.20 76.66 -24.81
C GLU A 290 -81.31 77.70 -24.61
N MET A 291 -81.45 78.64 -25.57
CA MET A 291 -82.54 79.61 -25.59
C MET A 291 -83.91 78.93 -25.70
N ALA A 292 -84.04 77.89 -26.53
CA ALA A 292 -85.29 77.15 -26.69
C ALA A 292 -85.69 76.42 -25.40
N LEU A 293 -84.75 75.72 -24.75
CA LEU A 293 -84.99 75.04 -23.46
C LEU A 293 -85.42 76.03 -22.37
N THR A 294 -84.72 77.18 -22.29
CA THR A 294 -85.08 78.27 -21.37
C THR A 294 -86.50 78.79 -21.64
N SER A 295 -86.85 78.97 -22.92
CA SER A 295 -88.17 79.47 -23.33
C SER A 295 -89.31 78.50 -23.02
N LEU A 296 -89.02 77.19 -23.03
CA LEU A 296 -89.94 76.12 -22.66
C LEU A 296 -90.04 75.93 -21.14
N GLY A 297 -89.30 76.71 -20.35
CA GLY A 297 -89.29 76.61 -18.89
C GLY A 297 -88.57 75.35 -18.38
N VAL A 298 -87.70 74.75 -19.18
CA VAL A 298 -86.94 73.56 -18.82
C VAL A 298 -85.57 73.96 -18.28
N TYR A 299 -85.24 73.52 -17.08
CA TYR A 299 -83.90 73.71 -16.52
C TYR A 299 -82.90 72.79 -17.23
N PHE A 300 -81.74 73.33 -17.58
CA PHE A 300 -80.63 72.57 -18.15
C PHE A 300 -79.31 73.05 -17.56
N GLU A 301 -78.34 72.14 -17.48
CA GLU A 301 -76.96 72.43 -17.18
C GLU A 301 -76.10 71.96 -18.34
N ARG A 302 -75.25 72.84 -18.86
CA ARG A 302 -74.20 72.41 -19.78
C ARG A 302 -73.03 71.92 -18.95
N LYS A 303 -72.71 70.63 -19.09
CA LYS A 303 -71.50 70.02 -18.56
C LYS A 303 -70.56 69.75 -19.73
N ASP A 304 -69.50 70.53 -19.81
CA ASP A 304 -68.46 70.34 -20.82
C ASP A 304 -67.66 69.09 -20.42
N VAL A 305 -67.64 68.06 -21.30
CA VAL A 305 -66.95 66.77 -21.10
C VAL A 305 -65.61 66.75 -21.80
#